data_AF-R4YSB9-F1
#
_entry.id   AF-R4YSB9-F1
#
_cell.length_a   1.000
_cell.length_b   1.000
_cell.length_c   1.000
_cell.angle_alpha   90.00
_cell.angle_beta   90.00
_cell.angle_gamma   90.00
#
_symmetry.space_group_name_H-M   'P 1'
#
loop_
_entity.id
_entity.type
_entity.pdbx_description
1 polymer ?
#
loop_
_entity_poly.entity_id
_entity_poly.type
_entity_poly.pdbx_seq_one_letter_code
_entity_poly.pdbx_strand_id
1 'polypeptide(L)'
;MINDNLMQVLSEQTKHKAQKREFRMLAQLLAQQFHIHQGRHLVGLLGNGDEHNNVEAIAYWLAEKGEYIEEMKVLHVDPLNHLHNELGKKLINAEHGI
;
A
#
# COMPACT_ATOMS: atom_id res chain seq x y z
N MET A 1 6.13 -19.84 -28.90
CA MET A 1 6.34 -18.37 -29.02
C MET A 1 5.11 -17.54 -28.66
N ILE A 2 3.94 -17.66 -29.32
CA ILE A 2 2.75 -16.86 -28.90
C ILE A 2 2.20 -17.33 -27.54
N ASN A 3 2.11 -18.64 -27.31
CA ASN A 3 1.60 -19.20 -26.05
C ASN A 3 2.48 -18.85 -24.84
N ASP A 4 3.80 -18.81 -25.01
CA ASP A 4 4.74 -18.54 -23.91
C ASP A 4 4.63 -17.07 -23.44
N ASN A 5 4.49 -16.13 -24.38
CA ASN A 5 4.26 -14.71 -24.07
C ASN A 5 2.89 -14.48 -23.42
N LEU A 6 1.84 -15.18 -23.87
CA LEU A 6 0.50 -15.09 -23.28
C LEU A 6 0.48 -15.61 -21.85
N MET A 7 1.13 -16.75 -21.60
CA MET A 7 1.27 -17.32 -20.25
C MET A 7 2.11 -16.42 -19.33
N GLN A 8 3.15 -15.79 -19.84
CA GLN A 8 3.95 -14.81 -19.09
C GLN A 8 3.09 -13.60 -18.68
N VAL A 9 2.38 -12.98 -19.63
CA VAL A 9 1.52 -11.83 -19.35
C VAL A 9 0.42 -12.16 -18.34
N LEU A 10 -0.22 -13.33 -18.47
CA LEU A 10 -1.25 -13.78 -17.52
C LEU A 10 -0.67 -14.04 -16.12
N SER A 11 0.55 -14.57 -16.04
CA SER A 11 1.26 -14.78 -14.78
C SER A 11 1.58 -13.45 -14.08
N GLU A 12 2.13 -12.49 -14.82
CA GLU A 12 2.45 -11.15 -14.32
C GLU A 12 1.17 -10.43 -13.85
N GLN A 13 0.10 -10.46 -14.64
CA GLN A 13 -1.20 -9.89 -14.25
C GLN A 13 -1.76 -10.52 -12.97
N THR A 14 -1.64 -11.84 -12.83
CA THR A 14 -2.09 -12.55 -11.63
C THR A 14 -1.26 -12.16 -10.41
N LYS A 15 0.06 -12.04 -10.56
CA LYS A 15 0.97 -11.56 -9.50
C LYS A 15 0.63 -10.13 -9.07
N HIS A 16 0.46 -9.21 -10.02
CA HIS A 16 0.06 -7.83 -9.74
C HIS A 16 -1.29 -7.74 -9.05
N LYS A 17 -2.27 -8.56 -9.45
CA LYS A 17 -3.59 -8.61 -8.81
C LYS A 17 -3.50 -9.11 -7.37
N ALA A 18 -2.67 -10.12 -7.10
CA ALA A 18 -2.43 -10.62 -5.76
C ALA A 18 -1.76 -9.56 -4.86
N GLN A 19 -0.71 -8.88 -5.36
CA GLN A 19 -0.05 -7.78 -4.66
C GLN A 19 -1.03 -6.64 -4.34
N LYS A 20 -1.86 -6.21 -5.31
CA LYS A 20 -2.87 -5.18 -5.09
C LYS A 20 -3.87 -5.56 -4.00
N ARG A 21 -4.27 -6.84 -3.95
CA ARG A 21 -5.16 -7.36 -2.91
C ARG A 21 -4.47 -7.35 -1.53
N GLU A 22 -3.20 -7.74 -1.47
CA GLU A 22 -2.40 -7.72 -0.25
C GLU A 22 -2.26 -6.29 0.29
N PHE A 23 -1.86 -5.33 -0.54
CA PHE A 23 -1.73 -3.93 -0.13
C PHE A 23 -3.06 -3.36 0.34
N ARG A 24 -4.18 -3.72 -0.29
CA ARG A 24 -5.50 -3.29 0.18
C ARG A 24 -5.84 -3.84 1.57
N MET A 25 -5.45 -5.08 1.87
CA MET A 25 -5.66 -5.69 3.18
C MET A 25 -4.78 -5.01 4.25
N LEU A 26 -3.49 -4.79 3.95
CA LEU A 26 -2.59 -4.04 4.83
C LEU A 26 -3.10 -2.61 5.07
N ALA A 27 -3.60 -1.95 4.02
CA ALA A 27 -4.19 -0.63 4.12
C ALA A 27 -5.41 -0.61 5.05
N GLN A 28 -6.27 -1.63 5.00
CA GLN A 28 -7.40 -1.76 5.92
C GLN A 28 -6.96 -1.93 7.37
N LEU A 29 -5.95 -2.78 7.63
CA LEU A 29 -5.41 -3.00 8.97
C LEU A 29 -4.80 -1.71 9.53
N LEU A 30 -3.98 -1.03 8.74
CA LEU A 30 -3.39 0.26 9.11
C LEU A 30 -4.47 1.32 9.37
N ALA A 31 -5.48 1.41 8.50
CA ALA A 31 -6.57 2.35 8.70
C ALA A 31 -7.32 2.09 10.03
N GLN A 32 -7.54 0.82 10.38
CA GLN A 32 -8.14 0.46 11.66
C GLN A 32 -7.25 0.84 12.85
N GLN A 33 -5.94 0.55 12.76
CA GLN A 33 -4.99 0.83 13.84
C GLN A 33 -4.82 2.33 14.11
N PHE A 34 -4.87 3.16 13.06
CA PHE A 34 -4.79 4.62 13.17
C PHE A 34 -6.15 5.30 13.39
N HIS A 35 -7.24 4.55 13.54
CA HIS A 35 -8.61 5.10 13.59
C HIS A 35 -8.95 6.00 12.39
N ILE A 36 -8.38 5.70 11.23
CA ILE A 36 -8.65 6.39 9.96
C ILE A 36 -9.97 5.86 9.42
N HIS A 37 -10.97 6.72 9.42
CA HIS A 37 -12.28 6.40 8.86
C HIS A 37 -12.25 6.36 7.32
N GLN A 38 -13.22 5.66 6.73
CA GLN A 38 -13.51 5.77 5.30
C GLN A 38 -13.89 7.21 4.97
N GLY A 39 -13.29 7.78 3.92
CA GLY A 39 -13.42 9.19 3.56
C GLY A 39 -12.36 9.58 2.55
N ARG A 40 -12.20 10.87 2.25
CA ARG A 40 -11.23 11.35 1.24
C ARG A 40 -10.13 12.28 1.79
N HIS A 41 -10.07 12.41 3.10
CA HIS A 41 -9.19 13.37 3.76
C HIS A 41 -7.69 13.09 3.55
N LEU A 42 -7.31 11.82 3.37
CA LEU A 42 -5.92 11.41 3.22
C LEU A 42 -5.48 11.20 1.77
N VAL A 43 -6.39 11.37 0.79
CA VAL A 43 -6.08 11.14 -0.63
C VAL A 43 -4.98 12.09 -1.10
N GLY A 44 -5.04 13.38 -0.75
CA GLY A 44 -4.01 14.35 -1.15
C GLY A 44 -2.66 14.18 -0.45
N LEU A 45 -2.59 13.38 0.62
CA LEU A 45 -1.36 13.15 1.40
C LEU A 45 -0.64 11.87 1.01
N LEU A 46 -1.40 10.82 0.72
CA LEU A 46 -0.90 9.45 0.52
C LEU A 46 -1.13 8.95 -0.91
N GLY A 47 -2.12 9.49 -1.60
CA GLY A 47 -2.47 9.11 -2.96
C GLY A 47 -1.78 9.98 -4.01
N ASN A 48 -2.08 9.68 -5.27
CA ASN A 48 -1.68 10.47 -6.44
C ASN A 48 -2.82 11.33 -7.00
N GLY A 49 -4.03 11.22 -6.43
CA GLY A 49 -5.23 11.93 -6.86
C GLY A 49 -6.25 11.06 -7.60
N ASP A 50 -5.89 9.82 -7.97
CA ASP A 50 -6.80 8.85 -8.57
C ASP A 50 -7.54 8.00 -7.52
N GLU A 51 -7.15 8.07 -6.25
CA GLU A 51 -7.75 7.29 -5.17
C GLU A 51 -9.04 7.90 -4.65
N HIS A 52 -10.05 7.05 -4.46
CA HIS A 52 -11.40 7.52 -4.13
C HIS A 52 -11.66 7.59 -2.63
N ASN A 53 -10.80 6.97 -1.82
CA ASN A 53 -10.92 6.96 -0.37
C ASN A 53 -9.56 6.76 0.33
N ASN A 54 -9.55 6.98 1.66
CA ASN A 54 -8.37 6.86 2.51
C ASN A 54 -7.71 5.47 2.44
N VAL A 55 -8.48 4.38 2.33
CA VAL A 55 -7.91 3.04 2.22
C VAL A 55 -7.25 2.83 0.86
N GLU A 56 -7.83 3.35 -0.21
CA GLU A 56 -7.19 3.35 -1.54
C GLU A 56 -5.91 4.18 -1.53
N ALA A 57 -5.91 5.34 -0.88
CA ALA A 57 -4.72 6.18 -0.73
C ALA A 57 -3.60 5.49 0.05
N ILE A 58 -3.93 4.81 1.16
CA ILE A 58 -2.95 3.99 1.90
C ILE A 58 -2.47 2.81 1.04
N ALA A 59 -3.35 2.15 0.28
CA ALA A 59 -2.96 1.04 -0.58
C ALA A 59 -2.05 1.47 -1.72
N TYR A 60 -2.25 2.66 -2.28
CA TYR A 60 -1.34 3.27 -3.26
C TYR A 60 0.02 3.55 -2.64
N TRP A 61 0.05 4.23 -1.50
CA TRP A 61 1.29 4.50 -0.77
C TRP A 61 2.07 3.22 -0.42
N LEU A 62 1.37 2.14 -0.04
CA LEU A 62 1.99 0.84 0.19
C LEU A 62 2.59 0.23 -1.09
N ALA A 63 1.94 0.42 -2.24
CA ALA A 63 2.46 -0.03 -3.52
C ALA A 63 3.76 0.69 -3.90
N GLU A 64 3.89 1.98 -3.58
CA GLU A 64 5.16 2.72 -3.72
C GLU A 64 6.26 2.17 -2.79
N LYS A 65 5.88 1.53 -1.68
CA LYS A 65 6.80 0.83 -0.76
C LYS A 65 6.96 -0.65 -1.08
N GLY A 66 6.43 -1.13 -2.20
CA GLY A 66 6.35 -2.55 -2.54
C GLY A 66 7.70 -3.28 -2.51
N GLU A 67 8.76 -2.69 -3.05
CA GLU A 67 10.12 -3.27 -3.06
C GLU A 67 10.64 -3.50 -1.63
N TYR A 68 10.43 -2.53 -0.74
CA TYR A 68 10.81 -2.64 0.68
C TYR A 68 10.04 -3.74 1.41
N ILE A 69 8.75 -3.92 1.10
CA ILE A 69 7.93 -4.97 1.70
C ILE A 69 8.43 -6.35 1.26
N GLU A 70 8.84 -6.50 -0.01
CA GLU A 70 9.44 -7.75 -0.50
C GLU A 70 10.79 -8.03 0.18
N GLU A 71 11.65 -7.02 0.35
CA GLU A 71 12.93 -7.15 1.06
C GLU A 71 12.76 -7.58 2.53
N MET A 72 11.84 -6.94 3.27
CA MET A 72 11.57 -7.27 4.67
C MET A 72 11.06 -8.70 4.85
N LYS A 73 10.22 -9.18 3.92
CA LYS A 73 9.77 -10.58 3.89
C LYS A 73 10.92 -11.55 3.69
N VAL A 74 11.87 -11.24 2.80
CA VAL A 74 13.09 -12.05 2.60
C VAL A 74 13.92 -12.11 3.88
N LEU A 75 14.01 -10.98 4.60
CA LEU A 75 14.72 -10.87 5.88
C LEU A 75 13.95 -11.45 7.08
N HIS A 76 12.75 -12.00 6.89
CA HIS A 76 11.88 -12.52 7.95
C HIS A 76 11.53 -11.48 9.04
N VAL A 77 11.51 -10.20 8.68
CA VAL A 77 11.10 -9.09 9.55
C VAL A 77 9.63 -8.79 9.30
N ASP A 78 8.88 -8.42 10.34
CA ASP A 78 7.49 -7.98 10.20
C ASP A 78 7.43 -6.57 9.56
N PRO A 79 7.00 -6.44 8.28
CA PRO A 79 6.94 -5.16 7.61
C PRO A 79 5.85 -4.25 8.20
N LEU A 80 4.84 -4.79 8.88
CA LEU A 80 3.68 -4.03 9.35
C LEU A 80 4.07 -3.00 10.41
N ASN A 81 4.96 -3.36 11.35
CA ASN A 81 5.44 -2.44 12.38
C ASN A 81 6.20 -1.25 11.80
N HIS A 82 7.03 -1.48 10.78
CA HIS A 82 7.75 -0.39 10.13
C HIS A 82 6.79 0.51 9.35
N LEU A 83 5.89 -0.09 8.55
CA LEU A 83 4.89 0.65 7.78
C LEU A 83 3.96 1.47 8.67
N HIS A 84 3.57 0.92 9.83
CA HIS A 84 2.84 1.65 10.85
C HIS A 84 3.62 2.89 11.29
N ASN A 85 4.89 2.73 11.69
CA ASN A 85 5.70 3.86 12.14
C ASN A 85 5.88 4.94 11.06
N GLU A 86 6.11 4.55 9.81
CA GLU A 86 6.25 5.51 8.70
C GLU A 86 4.94 6.23 8.37
N LEU A 87 3.82 5.52 8.38
CA LEU A 87 2.51 6.13 8.19
C LEU A 87 2.19 7.10 9.34
N GLY A 88 2.47 6.71 10.58
CA GLY A 88 2.29 7.54 11.76
C GLY A 88 3.07 8.86 11.69
N LYS A 89 4.34 8.81 11.28
CA LYS A 89 5.16 10.02 11.05
C LYS A 89 4.54 10.93 9.98
N LYS A 90 4.09 10.37 8.86
CA LYS A 90 3.44 11.14 7.79
C LYS A 90 2.18 11.85 8.28
N LEU A 91 1.33 11.16 9.03
CA LEU A 91 0.09 11.73 9.56
C LEU A 91 0.36 12.85 10.56
N ILE A 92 1.29 12.63 11.51
CA ILE A 92 1.67 13.65 12.49
C ILE A 92 2.24 14.90 11.80
N ASN A 93 3.12 14.74 10.82
CA ASN A 93 3.69 15.87 10.09
C ASN A 93 2.60 16.66 9.35
N ALA A 94 1.62 15.98 8.75
CA ALA A 94 0.50 16.62 8.07
C ALA A 94 -0.40 17.42 9.03
N GLU A 95 -0.61 16.94 10.26
CA GLU A 95 -1.37 17.65 11.28
C GLU A 95 -0.62 18.88 11.84
N HIS A 96 0.70 18.81 11.94
CA HIS A 96 1.53 19.87 12.54
C HIS A 96 2.13 20.85 11.52
N GLY A 97 2.00 20.59 10.21
CA GLY A 97 2.44 21.51 9.15
C GLY A 97 3.96 21.76 9.10
N ILE A 98 4.77 20.79 9.53
CA ILE A 98 6.24 20.87 9.53
C ILE A 98 6.80 20.33 8.21
#